data_AF-D3HJ10-F1
#
_entry.id   AF-D3HJ10-F1
#
_cell.length_a   1.000
_cell.length_b   1.000
_cell.length_c   1.000
_cell.angle_alpha   90.00
_cell.angle_beta   90.00
_cell.angle_gamma   90.00
#
_symmetry.space_group_name_H-M   'P 1'
#
loop_
_entity.id
_entity.type
_entity.pdbx_description
1 polymer ?
#
loop_
_entity_poly.entity_id
_entity_poly.type
_entity_poly.pdbx_seq_one_letter_code
_entity_poly.pdbx_strand_id
1 'polypeptide(L)'
;MPETEEQRKAREKMEREAAEQTRATELAQQKQAKPGEEESTRVLELDDDKGPEQEESFALKIYKEWLKKYKENNPDFKENENKIVRDPDGTNLLCFKDPLAEEDFVRQLAKNAPGGKIFDKGIPIASFDNGELIDLRTKKPFPEGGYAHLVSQLDSGVAYDKTTIKSPDVSAMMSPPSPSHSMTVSKTSLPEIPSTKLSEKEKESDLTQNESDQVKLTN
;
A
#
# COMPACT_ATOMS: atom_id res chain seq x y z
N MET A 1 4.61 -25.26 52.84
CA MET A 1 3.37 -24.55 52.45
C MET A 1 3.17 -24.80 50.97
N PRO A 2 2.12 -25.51 50.53
CA PRO A 2 1.84 -25.65 49.10
C PRO A 2 1.39 -24.31 48.51
N GLU A 3 1.88 -24.01 47.31
CA GLU A 3 1.57 -22.80 46.55
C GLU A 3 0.08 -22.80 46.15
N THR A 4 -0.62 -21.68 46.38
CA THR A 4 -2.05 -21.55 46.01
C THR A 4 -2.23 -21.44 44.50
N GLU A 5 -3.32 -21.99 43.96
CA GLU A 5 -3.61 -21.99 42.51
C GLU A 5 -3.61 -20.58 41.87
N GLU A 6 -3.95 -19.56 42.66
CA GLU A 6 -3.93 -18.16 42.24
C GLU A 6 -2.51 -17.61 42.04
N GLN A 7 -1.55 -18.03 42.88
CA GLN A 7 -0.13 -17.69 42.71
C GLN A 7 0.46 -18.36 41.47
N ARG A 8 0.02 -19.58 41.16
CA ARG A 8 0.45 -20.31 39.96
C ARG A 8 0.01 -19.61 38.67
N LYS A 9 -1.25 -19.15 38.61
CA LYS A 9 -1.79 -18.41 37.45
C LYS A 9 -1.14 -17.04 37.26
N ALA A 10 -0.87 -16.31 38.34
CA ALA A 10 -0.18 -15.03 38.27
C ALA A 10 1.25 -15.18 37.74
N ARG A 11 1.95 -16.23 38.16
CA ARG A 11 3.30 -16.55 37.69
C ARG A 11 3.32 -16.98 36.23
N GLU A 12 2.40 -17.85 35.79
CA GLU A 12 2.26 -18.22 34.38
C GLU A 12 1.98 -17.02 33.49
N LYS A 13 1.15 -16.07 33.94
CA LYS A 13 0.86 -14.85 33.18
C LYS A 13 2.09 -13.95 33.06
N MET A 14 2.79 -13.72 34.17
CA MET A 14 4.01 -12.91 34.19
C MET A 14 5.13 -13.54 33.36
N GLU A 15 5.28 -14.86 33.39
CA GLU A 15 6.27 -15.59 32.61
C GLU A 15 5.96 -15.57 31.11
N ARG A 16 4.67 -15.58 30.74
CA ARG A 16 4.23 -15.43 29.34
C ARG A 16 4.47 -14.02 28.80
N GLU A 17 4.15 -13.00 29.59
CA GLU A 17 4.42 -11.60 29.24
C GLU A 17 5.93 -11.33 29.15
N ALA A 18 6.73 -11.89 30.06
CA ALA A 18 8.19 -11.80 30.00
C ALA A 18 8.77 -12.53 28.78
N ALA A 19 8.25 -13.71 28.43
CA ALA A 19 8.68 -14.45 27.25
C ALA A 19 8.30 -13.72 25.94
N GLU A 20 7.14 -13.07 25.90
CA GLU A 20 6.69 -12.28 24.76
C GLU A 20 7.53 -11.00 24.60
N GLN A 21 7.84 -10.32 25.71
CA GLN A 21 8.71 -9.15 25.70
C GLN A 21 10.16 -9.51 25.35
N THR A 22 10.66 -10.67 25.81
CA THR A 22 11.99 -11.18 25.46
C THR A 22 12.04 -11.52 23.98
N ARG A 23 11.02 -12.21 23.44
CA ARG A 23 10.91 -12.46 21.99
C ARG A 23 10.89 -11.19 21.17
N ALA A 24 10.09 -10.19 21.57
CA ALA A 24 10.04 -8.91 20.86
C ALA A 24 11.40 -8.18 20.88
N THR A 25 12.14 -8.28 21.99
CA THR A 25 13.46 -7.67 22.14
C THR A 25 14.52 -8.43 21.34
N GLU A 26 14.46 -9.76 21.32
CA GLU A 26 15.37 -10.61 20.54
C GLU A 26 15.15 -10.45 19.04
N LEU A 27 13.89 -10.33 18.60
CA LEU A 27 13.53 -9.97 17.23
C LEU A 27 14.08 -8.59 16.83
N ALA A 28 14.05 -7.62 17.75
CA ALA A 28 14.60 -6.28 17.51
C ALA A 28 16.15 -6.29 17.42
N GLN A 29 16.83 -7.13 18.21
CA GLN A 29 18.29 -7.25 18.18
C GLN A 29 18.80 -8.05 16.97
N GLN A 30 18.10 -9.11 16.55
CA GLN A 30 18.48 -9.89 15.36
C GLN A 30 18.37 -9.05 14.07
N LYS A 31 17.49 -8.05 14.05
CA LYS A 31 17.30 -7.10 12.93
C LYS A 31 18.39 -6.04 12.76
N GLN A 32 19.35 -5.92 13.70
CA GLN A 32 20.50 -5.01 13.57
C GLN A 32 21.76 -5.66 12.95
N ALA A 33 21.75 -6.96 12.66
CA ALA A 33 22.97 -7.72 12.33
C ALA A 33 23.15 -8.10 10.83
N LYS A 34 22.62 -7.31 9.89
CA LYS A 34 23.03 -7.37 8.47
C LYS A 34 23.33 -5.96 7.91
N PRO A 35 24.60 -5.54 7.87
CA PRO A 35 25.01 -4.33 7.19
C PRO A 35 25.11 -4.62 5.69
N GLY A 36 24.27 -3.99 4.87
CA GLY A 36 24.42 -4.11 3.41
C GLY A 36 23.35 -3.45 2.56
N GLU A 37 22.07 -3.60 2.89
CA GLU A 37 20.94 -3.03 2.14
C GLU A 37 19.84 -2.66 3.13
N GLU A 38 19.93 -1.50 3.79
CA GLU A 38 18.76 -0.85 4.41
C GLU A 38 17.84 -0.32 3.30
N GLU A 39 17.35 -1.19 2.43
CA GLU A 39 16.29 -0.83 1.48
C GLU A 39 14.95 -0.83 2.22
N SER A 40 14.13 0.21 2.00
CA SER A 40 12.79 0.48 2.52
C SER A 40 11.95 -0.78 2.79
N THR A 41 12.19 -1.43 3.93
CA THR A 41 11.58 -2.70 4.29
C THR A 41 10.81 -2.52 5.58
N ARG A 42 9.52 -2.80 5.53
CA ARG A 42 8.62 -2.74 6.67
C ARG A 42 8.13 -4.13 7.03
N VAL A 43 7.91 -4.34 8.32
CA VAL A 43 7.43 -5.61 8.84
C VAL A 43 5.92 -5.53 8.99
N LEU A 44 5.23 -6.54 8.46
CA LEU A 44 3.80 -6.68 8.54
C LEU A 44 3.45 -7.84 9.48
N GLU A 45 2.78 -7.52 10.58
CA GLU A 45 2.19 -8.48 11.50
C GLU A 45 0.67 -8.46 11.37
N LEU A 46 0.05 -9.61 11.13
CA LEU A 46 -1.40 -9.77 11.04
C LEU A 46 -1.90 -10.65 12.20
N ASP A 47 -3.04 -10.29 12.77
CA ASP A 47 -3.56 -10.95 13.98
C ASP A 47 -3.96 -12.43 13.76
N ASP A 48 -4.25 -12.81 12.52
CA ASP A 48 -4.68 -14.16 12.12
C ASP A 48 -3.57 -15.07 11.57
N ASP A 49 -2.31 -14.63 11.54
CA ASP A 49 -1.18 -15.45 11.05
C ASP A 49 -0.67 -16.46 12.11
N LYS A 50 -1.58 -17.09 12.87
CA LYS A 50 -1.26 -18.17 13.82
C LYS A 50 -1.44 -19.54 13.17
N GLY A 51 -0.47 -19.95 12.36
CA GLY A 51 -0.35 -21.33 11.90
C GLY A 51 0.98 -21.60 11.17
N PRO A 52 1.83 -22.54 11.62
CA PRO A 52 3.15 -22.81 11.03
C PRO A 52 3.12 -23.52 9.66
N GLU A 53 1.94 -23.76 9.04
CA GLU A 53 1.80 -24.66 7.88
C GLU A 53 0.91 -24.14 6.74
N GLN A 54 0.54 -22.85 6.69
CA GLN A 54 -0.17 -22.35 5.51
C GLN A 54 0.80 -22.03 4.37
N GLU A 55 0.68 -22.80 3.28
CA GLU A 55 1.41 -22.74 2.00
C GLU A 55 1.50 -21.34 1.37
N GLU A 56 0.71 -20.37 1.84
CA GLU A 56 0.78 -18.98 1.41
C GLU A 56 0.16 -18.08 2.48
N SER A 57 0.90 -17.05 2.93
CA SER A 57 0.40 -16.11 3.94
C SER A 57 -0.81 -15.34 3.43
N PHE A 58 -1.71 -14.95 4.33
CA PHE A 58 -2.89 -14.15 3.96
C PHE A 58 -2.49 -12.87 3.22
N ALA A 59 -1.42 -12.20 3.67
CA ALA A 59 -0.86 -11.02 3.03
C ALA A 59 -0.44 -11.28 1.57
N LEU A 60 0.21 -12.41 1.29
CA LEU A 60 0.64 -12.78 -0.07
C LEU A 60 -0.55 -13.03 -1.01
N LYS A 61 -1.63 -13.64 -0.51
CA LYS A 61 -2.86 -13.85 -1.28
C LYS A 61 -3.48 -12.51 -1.69
N ILE A 62 -3.65 -11.60 -0.72
CA ILE A 62 -4.19 -10.26 -0.98
C ILE A 62 -3.28 -9.47 -1.93
N TYR A 63 -1.95 -9.61 -1.78
CA TYR A 63 -0.98 -8.96 -2.65
C TYR A 63 -1.12 -9.41 -4.10
N LYS A 64 -1.24 -10.71 -4.37
CA LYS A 64 -1.43 -11.22 -5.74
C LYS A 64 -2.71 -10.70 -6.39
N GLU A 65 -3.80 -10.64 -5.62
CA GLU A 65 -5.07 -10.09 -6.12
C GLU A 65 -5.01 -8.59 -6.37
N TRP A 66 -4.40 -7.85 -5.44
CA TRP A 66 -4.17 -6.42 -5.58
C TRP A 66 -3.30 -6.12 -6.79
N LEU A 67 -2.15 -6.80 -6.92
CA LEU A 67 -1.17 -6.62 -7.99
C LEU A 67 -1.81 -6.83 -9.37
N LYS A 68 -2.67 -7.84 -9.51
CA LYS A 68 -3.40 -8.09 -10.76
C LYS A 68 -4.23 -6.87 -11.18
N LYS A 69 -5.01 -6.30 -10.26
CA LYS A 69 -5.84 -5.10 -10.50
C LYS A 69 -4.99 -3.83 -10.67
N TYR A 70 -3.90 -3.73 -9.91
CA TYR A 70 -3.03 -2.56 -9.93
C TYR A 70 -2.29 -2.43 -11.26
N LYS A 71 -1.79 -3.55 -11.82
CA LYS A 71 -1.10 -3.59 -13.12
C LYS A 71 -2.01 -3.31 -14.31
N GLU A 72 -3.32 -3.55 -14.19
CA GLU A 72 -4.30 -3.16 -15.22
C GLU A 72 -4.32 -1.63 -15.42
N ASN A 73 -4.14 -0.87 -14.35
CA ASN A 73 -4.09 0.60 -14.39
C ASN A 73 -2.66 1.16 -14.45
N ASN A 74 -1.66 0.37 -14.06
CA ASN A 74 -0.25 0.76 -14.00
C ASN A 74 0.62 -0.29 -14.72
N PRO A 75 0.63 -0.31 -16.07
CA PRO A 75 1.33 -1.33 -16.84
C PRO A 75 2.85 -1.28 -16.65
N ASP A 76 3.41 -0.10 -16.35
CA ASP A 76 4.83 0.12 -16.09
C ASP A 76 5.25 -0.21 -14.64
N PHE A 77 4.35 -0.80 -13.84
CA PHE A 77 4.64 -1.13 -12.45
C PHE A 77 5.76 -2.17 -12.31
N LYS A 78 6.81 -1.79 -11.61
CA LYS A 78 7.99 -2.61 -11.37
C LYS A 78 7.82 -3.50 -10.14
N GLU A 79 7.29 -4.70 -10.38
CA GLU A 79 7.04 -5.70 -9.34
C GLU A 79 8.31 -6.20 -8.63
N ASN A 80 9.44 -6.24 -9.34
CA ASN A 80 10.72 -6.63 -8.75
C ASN A 80 11.20 -5.65 -7.67
N GLU A 81 10.81 -4.38 -7.78
CA GLU A 81 11.13 -3.29 -6.84
C GLU A 81 10.02 -3.07 -5.79
N ASN A 82 8.86 -3.70 -5.95
CA ASN A 82 7.67 -3.48 -5.11
C ASN A 82 6.95 -4.79 -4.86
N LYS A 83 7.28 -5.47 -3.76
CA LYS A 83 6.79 -6.82 -3.47
C LYS A 83 6.69 -7.10 -1.97
N ILE A 84 6.00 -8.19 -1.65
CA ILE A 84 6.01 -8.78 -0.31
C ILE A 84 6.91 -10.00 -0.32
N VAL A 85 7.79 -10.09 0.68
CA VAL A 85 8.67 -11.23 0.90
C VAL A 85 8.32 -11.85 2.24
N ARG A 86 8.33 -13.18 2.32
CA ARG A 86 8.21 -13.87 3.61
C ARG A 86 9.61 -14.21 4.10
N ASP A 87 9.97 -13.73 5.27
CA ASP A 87 11.23 -14.09 5.92
C ASP A 87 11.21 -15.55 6.39
N PRO A 88 12.39 -16.16 6.63
CA PRO A 88 12.50 -17.52 7.18
C PRO A 88 11.73 -17.71 8.49
N ASP A 89 11.57 -16.64 9.28
CA ASP A 89 10.82 -16.62 10.53
C ASP A 89 9.30 -16.57 10.32
N GLY A 90 8.83 -16.68 9.07
CA GLY A 90 7.42 -16.65 8.69
C GLY A 90 6.81 -15.25 8.64
N THR A 91 7.58 -14.22 8.98
CA THR A 91 7.15 -12.81 9.02
C THR A 91 7.03 -12.24 7.61
N ASN A 92 5.98 -11.45 7.35
CA ASN A 92 5.82 -10.77 6.06
C ASN A 92 6.59 -9.45 6.07
N LEU A 93 7.37 -9.21 5.02
CA LEU A 93 8.13 -8.00 4.76
C LEU A 93 7.53 -7.27 3.56
N LEU A 94 7.22 -5.99 3.73
CA LEU A 94 6.84 -5.06 2.68
C LEU A 94 8.11 -4.42 2.13
N CYS A 95 8.46 -4.73 0.89
CA CYS A 95 9.62 -4.18 0.19
C CYS A 95 9.12 -3.36 -1.00
N PHE A 96 8.78 -2.09 -0.75
CA PHE A 96 8.24 -1.17 -1.76
C PHE A 96 9.17 0.03 -1.92
N LYS A 97 9.58 0.31 -3.17
CA LYS A 97 10.26 1.56 -3.53
C LYS A 97 9.30 2.70 -3.81
N ASP A 98 8.05 2.40 -4.16
CA ASP A 98 6.99 3.38 -4.38
C ASP A 98 6.07 3.47 -3.14
N PRO A 99 6.13 4.58 -2.38
CA PRO A 99 5.29 4.80 -1.21
C PRO A 99 3.79 4.81 -1.51
N LEU A 100 3.38 5.22 -2.72
CA LEU A 100 1.97 5.24 -3.12
C LEU A 100 1.45 3.83 -3.41
N ALA A 101 2.26 3.01 -4.09
CA ALA A 101 1.94 1.60 -4.29
C ALA A 101 1.87 0.85 -2.95
N GLU A 102 2.79 1.15 -2.02
CA GLU A 102 2.73 0.61 -0.67
C GLU A 102 1.43 1.02 0.05
N GLU A 103 1.07 2.31 0.02
CA GLU A 103 -0.18 2.79 0.63
C GLU A 103 -1.42 2.10 0.04
N ASP A 104 -1.51 1.99 -1.29
CA ASP A 104 -2.67 1.38 -1.94
C ASP A 104 -2.81 -0.09 -1.56
N PHE A 105 -1.70 -0.84 -1.58
CA PHE A 105 -1.67 -2.22 -1.12
C PHE A 105 -2.06 -2.33 0.36
N VAL A 106 -1.48 -1.51 1.23
CA VAL A 106 -1.72 -1.54 2.68
C VAL A 106 -3.17 -1.17 3.02
N ARG A 107 -3.79 -0.24 2.28
CA ARG A 107 -5.23 0.05 2.39
C ARG A 107 -6.08 -1.11 1.92
N GLN A 108 -5.70 -1.77 0.83
CA GLN A 108 -6.39 -2.98 0.37
C GLN A 108 -6.28 -4.09 1.43
N LEU A 109 -5.12 -4.24 2.06
CA LEU A 109 -4.92 -5.18 3.15
C LEU A 109 -5.81 -4.84 4.35
N ALA A 110 -5.86 -3.57 4.78
CA ALA A 110 -6.71 -3.13 5.89
C ALA A 110 -8.19 -3.53 5.70
N LYS A 111 -8.72 -3.42 4.48
CA LYS A 111 -10.11 -3.78 4.15
C LYS A 111 -10.43 -5.27 4.29
N ASN A 112 -9.42 -6.13 4.12
CA ASN A 112 -9.61 -7.58 4.09
C ASN A 112 -9.06 -8.27 5.35
N ALA A 113 -8.08 -7.67 6.00
CA ALA A 113 -7.47 -8.19 7.19
C ALA A 113 -8.35 -7.91 8.43
N PRO A 114 -8.51 -8.88 9.33
CA PRO A 114 -9.24 -8.72 10.59
C PRO A 114 -8.53 -7.77 11.58
N GLY A 115 -7.22 -7.56 11.41
CA GLY A 115 -6.39 -6.69 12.24
C GLY A 115 -4.90 -6.89 11.95
N GLY A 116 -4.07 -5.96 12.39
CA GLY A 116 -2.61 -6.06 12.26
C GLY A 116 -1.87 -4.75 12.48
N LYS A 117 -0.54 -4.82 12.39
CA LYS A 117 0.38 -3.69 12.58
C LYS A 117 1.48 -3.68 11.54
N ILE A 118 1.94 -2.48 11.22
CA ILE A 118 3.10 -2.25 10.36
C ILE A 118 4.19 -1.60 11.19
N PHE A 119 5.40 -2.15 11.06
CA PHE A 119 6.57 -1.67 11.76
C PHE A 119 7.66 -1.21 10.79
N ASP A 120 8.26 -0.08 11.09
CA ASP A 120 9.45 0.44 10.42
C ASP A 120 10.61 0.41 11.43
N LYS A 121 11.68 -0.34 11.12
CA LYS A 121 12.85 -0.51 12.00
C LYS A 121 12.50 -0.89 13.46
N GLY A 122 11.47 -1.73 13.62
CA GLY A 122 10.98 -2.20 14.92
C GLY A 122 10.01 -1.25 15.65
N ILE A 123 9.69 -0.09 15.07
CA ILE A 123 8.75 0.87 15.62
C ILE A 123 7.40 0.69 14.93
N PRO A 124 6.29 0.49 15.67
CA PRO A 124 4.96 0.43 15.05
C PRO A 124 4.58 1.81 14.51
N ILE A 125 4.29 1.89 13.20
CA ILE A 125 3.99 3.14 12.50
C ILE A 125 2.51 3.26 12.10
N ALA A 126 1.83 2.13 11.91
CA ALA A 126 0.42 2.06 11.53
C ALA A 126 -0.23 0.77 12.05
N SER A 127 -1.57 0.75 12.12
CA SER A 127 -2.36 -0.44 12.43
C SER A 127 -3.58 -0.57 11.53
N PHE A 128 -4.12 -1.77 11.43
CA PHE A 128 -5.41 -2.03 10.78
C PHE A 128 -6.49 -2.19 11.85
N ASP A 129 -7.58 -1.44 11.68
CA ASP A 129 -8.75 -1.56 12.54
C ASP A 129 -10.01 -1.24 11.73
N ASN A 130 -11.05 -2.08 11.86
CA ASN A 130 -12.35 -1.91 11.21
C ASN A 130 -12.30 -1.62 9.70
N GLY A 131 -11.38 -2.23 8.96
CA GLY A 131 -11.24 -2.00 7.51
C GLY A 131 -10.42 -0.76 7.13
N GLU A 132 -9.90 -0.02 8.12
CA GLU A 132 -9.18 1.23 7.94
C GLU A 132 -7.71 1.13 8.34
N LEU A 133 -6.87 1.89 7.64
CA LEU A 133 -5.47 2.09 7.98
C LEU A 133 -5.34 3.24 8.97
N ILE A 134 -4.96 2.95 10.21
CA ILE A 134 -4.94 3.90 11.33
C ILE A 134 -3.54 4.43 11.60
N ASP A 135 -3.41 5.75 11.73
CA ASP A 135 -2.20 6.44 12.17
C ASP A 135 -2.09 6.36 13.70
N LEU A 136 -1.04 5.72 14.19
CA LEU A 136 -0.82 5.52 15.61
C LEU A 136 -0.52 6.80 16.38
N ARG A 137 -0.12 7.89 15.70
CA ARG A 137 0.10 9.22 16.31
C ARG A 137 -1.22 9.93 16.60
N THR A 138 -2.17 9.84 15.68
CA THR A 138 -3.46 10.56 15.78
C THR A 138 -4.61 9.70 16.27
N LYS A 139 -4.45 8.37 16.25
CA LYS A 139 -5.50 7.37 16.47
C LYS A 139 -6.69 7.53 15.53
N LYS A 140 -6.42 8.01 14.31
CA LYS A 140 -7.42 8.24 13.26
C LYS A 140 -6.98 7.57 11.96
N PRO A 141 -7.91 7.29 11.03
CA PRO A 141 -7.58 6.80 9.71
C PRO A 141 -6.62 7.76 8.98
N PHE A 142 -5.64 7.21 8.27
CA PHE A 142 -4.78 8.00 7.40
C PHE A 142 -5.62 8.64 6.28
N PRO A 143 -5.48 9.96 6.03
CA PRO A 143 -6.03 10.57 4.83
C PRO A 143 -5.32 10.00 3.59
N GLU A 144 -5.93 10.16 2.42
CA GLU A 144 -5.36 9.68 1.15
C GLU A 144 -3.97 10.28 0.87
N GLY A 145 -3.01 9.41 0.55
CA GLY A 145 -1.60 9.74 0.41
C GLY A 145 -0.90 10.07 1.74
N GLY A 146 -1.58 9.92 2.88
CA GLY A 146 -1.04 10.24 4.20
C GLY A 146 -0.05 9.19 4.71
N TYR A 147 -0.29 7.92 4.39
CA TYR A 147 0.62 6.83 4.74
C TYR A 147 1.85 6.86 3.82
N ALA A 148 1.67 7.08 2.52
CA ALA A 148 2.75 7.29 1.55
C ALA A 148 3.64 8.48 1.95
N HIS A 149 3.05 9.58 2.45
CA HIS A 149 3.81 10.73 2.98
C HIS A 149 4.59 10.38 4.23
N LEU A 150 4.05 9.54 5.10
CA LEU A 150 4.77 9.03 6.27
C LEU A 150 5.96 8.16 5.83
N VAL A 151 5.72 7.18 4.96
CA VAL A 151 6.73 6.28 4.39
C VAL A 151 7.84 7.08 3.71
N SER A 152 7.50 8.05 2.87
CA SER A 152 8.47 8.91 2.19
C SER A 152 9.39 9.65 3.17
N GLN A 153 8.85 10.11 4.31
CA GLN A 153 9.65 10.77 5.34
C GLN A 153 10.60 9.77 6.03
N LEU A 154 10.11 8.58 6.38
CA LEU A 154 10.92 7.52 6.99
C LEU A 154 12.07 7.10 6.08
N ASP A 155 11.78 6.91 4.79
CA ASP A 155 12.77 6.55 3.77
C ASP A 155 13.81 7.66 3.54
N SER A 156 13.42 8.92 3.71
CA SER A 156 14.36 10.06 3.70
C SER A 156 15.19 10.19 4.97
N GLY A 157 15.02 9.30 5.95
CA GLY A 157 15.77 9.27 7.21
C GLY A 157 15.16 10.12 8.33
N VAL A 158 13.92 10.59 8.19
CA VAL A 158 13.22 11.31 9.27
C VAL A 158 12.73 10.28 10.29
N ALA A 159 13.12 10.47 11.55
CA ALA A 159 12.65 9.60 12.64
C ALA A 159 11.13 9.69 12.84
N TYR A 160 10.48 8.57 13.16
CA TYR A 160 9.01 8.47 13.25
C TYR A 160 8.37 9.53 14.15
N ASP A 161 8.98 9.80 15.32
CA ASP A 161 8.52 10.81 16.29
C ASP A 161 8.61 12.26 15.77
N LYS A 162 9.39 12.50 14.70
CA LYS A 162 9.59 13.80 14.06
C LYS A 162 8.84 13.94 12.74
N THR A 163 8.16 12.90 12.28
CA THR A 163 7.42 12.93 11.03
C THR A 163 6.22 13.85 11.12
N THR A 164 5.95 14.56 10.03
CA THR A 164 4.77 15.41 9.88
C THR A 164 3.54 14.58 9.48
N ILE A 165 2.36 15.06 9.84
CA ILE A 165 1.08 14.47 9.42
C ILE A 165 0.61 15.24 8.19
N LYS A 166 0.35 14.52 7.09
CA LYS A 166 -0.28 15.11 5.92
C LYS A 166 -1.66 15.61 6.32
N SER A 167 -1.91 16.91 6.13
CA SER A 167 -3.24 17.46 6.35
C SER A 167 -4.17 17.01 5.21
N PRO A 168 -5.43 16.62 5.48
CA PRO A 168 -6.38 16.35 4.43
C PRO A 168 -6.52 17.62 3.57
N ASP A 169 -6.44 17.46 2.25
CA ASP A 169 -6.63 18.58 1.33
C ASP A 169 -8.10 19.02 1.41
N VAL A 170 -8.35 20.12 2.12
CA VAL A 170 -9.69 20.69 2.30
C VAL A 170 -10.25 21.31 1.03
N SER A 171 -9.52 21.29 -0.10
CA SER A 171 -10.01 21.81 -1.38
C SER A 171 -11.21 21.05 -1.94
N ALA A 172 -11.43 19.78 -1.57
CA ALA A 172 -12.58 19.00 -2.04
C ALA A 172 -13.91 19.33 -1.32
N MET A 173 -13.89 20.04 -0.19
CA MET A 173 -15.10 20.38 0.59
C MET A 173 -15.63 21.81 0.34
N MET A 174 -15.02 22.57 -0.57
CA MET A 174 -15.42 23.93 -0.94
C MET A 174 -15.97 24.01 -2.38
N SER A 175 -16.73 23.00 -2.82
CA SER A 175 -17.69 23.22 -3.90
C SER A 175 -19.03 23.62 -3.27
N PRO A 176 -19.47 24.90 -3.37
CA PRO A 176 -20.77 25.29 -2.86
C PRO A 176 -21.86 24.54 -3.63
N PRO A 177 -22.95 24.10 -2.99
CA PRO A 177 -24.12 23.63 -3.71
C PRO A 177 -24.79 24.83 -4.40
N SER A 178 -24.46 25.07 -5.66
CA SER A 178 -25.38 25.74 -6.57
C SER A 178 -26.42 24.71 -6.97
N PRO A 179 -27.66 24.83 -6.47
CA PRO A 179 -28.68 25.34 -7.36
C PRO A 179 -29.76 26.16 -6.63
N SER A 180 -30.05 27.35 -7.13
CA SER A 180 -31.38 27.95 -6.96
C SER A 180 -31.81 28.54 -8.30
N HIS A 181 -32.87 27.93 -8.82
CA HIS A 181 -33.56 28.26 -10.06
C HIS A 181 -34.34 29.58 -9.94
N SER A 182 -34.78 30.06 -11.12
CA SER A 182 -35.90 30.98 -11.41
C SER A 182 -35.58 32.48 -11.33
N MET A 183 -35.87 33.33 -12.34
CA MET A 183 -37.01 33.37 -13.26
C MET A 183 -36.76 34.34 -14.47
N THR A 184 -37.30 33.97 -15.66
CA THR A 184 -37.93 34.79 -16.75
C THR A 184 -37.29 36.11 -17.26
N VAL A 185 -37.37 36.61 -18.50
CA VAL A 185 -38.01 36.36 -19.82
C VAL A 185 -37.25 37.29 -20.81
N SER A 186 -37.02 36.96 -22.09
CA SER A 186 -37.74 37.48 -23.29
C SER A 186 -36.96 37.02 -24.54
N LYS A 187 -37.50 36.17 -25.42
CA LYS A 187 -38.26 36.47 -26.66
C LYS A 187 -37.51 37.36 -27.68
N THR A 188 -37.05 36.78 -28.81
CA THR A 188 -37.34 37.22 -30.20
C THR A 188 -36.68 36.27 -31.24
N SER A 189 -37.54 35.69 -32.09
CA SER A 189 -37.41 35.22 -33.50
C SER A 189 -36.41 34.15 -34.00
N LEU A 190 -37.02 33.12 -34.62
CA LEU A 190 -36.58 32.21 -35.72
C LEU A 190 -36.13 32.98 -37.00
N PRO A 191 -35.57 32.34 -38.09
CA PRO A 191 -35.72 30.94 -38.55
C PRO A 191 -34.46 30.19 -39.07
N GLU A 192 -34.57 28.84 -39.17
CA GLU A 192 -34.25 27.90 -40.30
C GLU A 192 -32.98 28.16 -41.17
N ILE A 193 -32.11 27.21 -41.60
CA ILE A 193 -32.21 25.83 -42.13
C ILE A 193 -30.76 25.21 -42.13
N PRO A 194 -30.54 23.90 -42.42
CA PRO A 194 -29.29 23.16 -42.21
C PRO A 194 -28.31 23.22 -43.40
N SER A 195 -27.06 22.84 -43.18
CA SER A 195 -26.13 22.52 -44.27
C SER A 195 -25.19 21.37 -43.92
N THR A 196 -25.40 20.30 -44.69
CA THR A 196 -24.55 19.15 -44.98
C THR A 196 -23.17 19.50 -45.54
N LYS A 197 -22.15 18.68 -45.21
CA LYS A 197 -21.17 18.02 -46.12
C LYS A 197 -20.14 17.27 -45.27
N LEU A 198 -20.08 15.94 -45.23
CA LEU A 198 -19.46 15.04 -46.22
C LEU A 198 -18.04 15.48 -46.64
N SER A 199 -17.03 14.78 -46.14
CA SER A 199 -15.94 14.27 -46.98
C SER A 199 -15.29 13.05 -46.33
N GLU A 200 -15.54 11.89 -46.94
CA GLU A 200 -14.63 10.75 -46.94
C GLU A 200 -13.23 11.18 -47.38
N LYS A 201 -12.20 10.49 -46.86
CA LYS A 201 -11.10 10.01 -47.70
C LYS A 201 -10.40 8.83 -47.03
N GLU A 202 -10.67 7.66 -47.58
CA GLU A 202 -9.79 6.49 -47.54
C GLU A 202 -8.38 6.86 -48.05
N LYS A 203 -7.36 6.24 -47.46
CA LYS A 203 -6.20 5.80 -48.23
C LYS A 203 -5.46 4.66 -47.51
N GLU A 204 -5.74 3.48 -48.02
CA GLU A 204 -4.89 2.30 -48.11
C GLU A 204 -3.57 2.63 -48.85
N SER A 205 -2.43 2.12 -48.36
CA SER A 205 -1.25 1.63 -49.13
C SER A 205 -0.32 0.90 -48.14
N ASP A 206 -0.16 -0.42 -48.22
CA ASP A 206 0.85 -1.14 -49.03
C ASP A 206 2.27 -1.04 -48.41
N LEU A 207 2.72 -2.09 -47.73
CA LEU A 207 3.65 -3.11 -48.24
C LEU A 207 5.07 -2.56 -48.49
N THR A 208 6.03 -3.00 -47.68
CA THR A 208 7.37 -3.35 -48.19
C THR A 208 8.02 -4.36 -47.25
N GLN A 209 8.24 -5.55 -47.81
CA GLN A 209 9.29 -6.49 -47.40
C GLN A 209 10.65 -5.78 -47.50
N ASN A 210 11.56 -6.11 -46.60
CA ASN A 210 12.98 -6.18 -46.93
C ASN A 210 13.58 -7.40 -46.22
N GLU A 211 13.80 -8.44 -47.03
CA GLU A 211 14.88 -9.42 -46.88
C GLU A 211 16.24 -8.75 -47.13
N SER A 212 17.31 -9.54 -46.95
CA SER A 212 18.74 -9.26 -47.15
C SER A 212 19.46 -8.68 -45.91
N ASP A 213 20.60 -9.22 -45.47
CA ASP A 213 21.37 -10.37 -45.94
C ASP A 213 22.37 -10.77 -44.87
N GLN A 214 22.92 -11.98 -45.04
CA GLN A 214 24.04 -12.50 -44.26
C GLN A 214 25.27 -11.60 -44.34
N VAL A 215 26.06 -11.53 -43.27
CA VAL A 215 27.52 -11.64 -43.44
C VAL A 215 28.13 -12.51 -42.35
N LYS A 216 28.88 -13.46 -42.88
CA LYS A 216 29.72 -14.49 -42.27
C LYS A 216 31.10 -13.88 -41.97
N LEU A 217 31.81 -14.50 -41.03
CA LEU A 217 33.28 -14.65 -40.96
C LEU A 217 34.18 -13.56 -40.31
N THR A 218 35.08 -14.11 -39.47
CA THR A 218 36.39 -13.62 -38.96
C THR A 218 36.32 -12.52 -37.90
N ASN A 219 36.85 -12.69 -36.68
CA ASN A 219 38.17 -13.21 -36.29
C ASN A 219 38.12 -14.02 -34.98
#